data_AF-A0A2D9E260-F1
#
_entry.id   AF-A0A2D9E260-F1
#
_cell.length_a   1.000
_cell.length_b   1.000
_cell.length_c   1.000
_cell.angle_alpha   90.00
_cell.angle_beta   90.00
_cell.angle_gamma   90.00
#
_symmetry.space_group_name_H-M   'P 1'
#
loop_
_entity.id
_entity.type
_entity.pdbx_description
1 polymer ?
#
loop_
_entity_poly.entity_id
_entity_poly.type
_entity_poly.pdbx_seq_one_letter_code
_entity_poly.pdbx_strand_id
1 'polypeptide(L)' 'MYRAIKIEKRREIHVIGGAKELTQNQLTTIAKQKGVIDFKVSIGEVHSAKRPERKFKHFHYILNY' A
#
# COMPACT_ATOMS: atom_id res chain seq x y z
N MET A 1 0.87 -12.06 2.93
CA MET A 1 -0.20 -11.76 1.94
C MET A 1 -0.37 -10.25 1.88
N TYR A 2 -0.43 -9.67 0.69
CA TYR A 2 -0.79 -8.27 0.47
C TYR A 2 -2.10 -8.21 -0.30
N ARG A 3 -2.82 -7.09 -0.19
CA ARG A 3 -4.05 -6.85 -0.95
C ARG A 3 -3.90 -5.53 -1.70
N ALA A 4 -4.04 -5.56 -3.01
CA ALA A 4 -3.92 -4.37 -3.87
C ALA A 4 -5.25 -4.04 -4.54
N ILE A 5 -5.73 -2.81 -4.41
CA ILE A 5 -6.99 -2.30 -4.94
C ILE A 5 -6.67 -1.11 -5.85
N LYS A 6 -7.04 -1.20 -7.12
CA LYS A 6 -6.92 -0.10 -8.08
C LYS A 6 -8.19 0.76 -8.01
N ILE A 7 -8.04 2.06 -7.84
CA ILE A 7 -9.12 3.04 -7.77
C ILE A 7 -8.98 3.96 -8.98
N GLU A 8 -9.61 3.59 -10.10
CA GLU A 8 -9.47 4.33 -11.36
C GLU A 8 -10.00 5.77 -11.27
N LYS A 9 -11.05 6.01 -10.48
CA LYS A 9 -11.63 7.35 -10.29
C LYS A 9 -10.65 8.36 -9.68
N ARG A 10 -9.69 7.89 -8.89
CA ARG A 10 -8.68 8.73 -8.23
C ARG A 10 -7.28 8.57 -8.82
N ARG A 11 -7.11 7.66 -9.78
CA ARG A 11 -5.82 7.22 -10.32
C ARG A 11 -4.83 6.80 -9.22
N GLU A 12 -5.34 5.96 -8.32
CA GLU A 12 -4.57 5.48 -7.18
C GLU A 12 -4.60 3.95 -7.12
N ILE A 13 -3.51 3.33 -6.66
CA ILE A 13 -3.49 1.92 -6.26
C ILE A 13 -3.23 1.88 -4.75
N HIS A 14 -4.20 1.37 -4.00
CA HIS A 14 -4.07 1.14 -2.58
C HIS A 14 -3.55 -0.27 -2.35
N VAL A 15 -2.36 -0.39 -1.76
CA VAL A 15 -1.76 -1.68 -1.39
C VAL A 15 -1.73 -1.77 0.12
N ILE A 16 -2.50 -2.71 0.65
CA ILE A 16 -2.48 -3.12 2.04
C ILE A 16 -1.41 -4.20 2.16
N GLY A 17 -0.28 -3.85 2.75
CA GLY A 17 0.82 -4.74 3.03
C GLY A 17 0.58 -5.59 4.28
N GLY A 18 1.67 -6.22 4.75
CA GLY A 18 1.69 -6.94 6.03
C GLY A 18 2.43 -6.14 7.10
N ALA A 19 2.89 -6.87 8.13
CA ALA A 19 3.73 -6.28 9.17
C ALA A 19 5.16 -5.95 8.68
N LYS A 20 5.56 -6.48 7.52
CA LYS A 20 6.85 -6.21 6.89
C LYS A 20 6.66 -5.18 5.78
N GLU A 21 7.60 -4.24 5.70
CA GLU A 21 7.62 -3.24 4.64
C GLU A 21 7.81 -3.93 3.27
N LEU A 22 6.98 -3.54 2.30
CA LEU A 22 7.14 -3.93 0.90
C LEU A 22 8.28 -3.11 0.29
N THR A 23 9.20 -3.78 -0.38
CA THR A 23 10.29 -3.10 -1.07
C THR A 23 9.79 -2.36 -2.30
N GLN A 24 10.53 -1.35 -2.75
CA GLN A 24 10.19 -0.58 -3.94
C GLN A 24 10.05 -1.48 -5.18
N ASN A 25 10.86 -2.53 -5.32
CA ASN A 25 10.69 -3.51 -6.40
C ASN A 25 9.32 -4.21 -6.36
N GLN A 26 8.84 -4.60 -5.18
CA GLN A 26 7.53 -5.23 -5.04
C GLN A 26 6.40 -4.26 -5.40
N LEU A 27 6.49 -3.01 -4.96
CA LEU A 27 5.51 -1.97 -5.30
C LEU A 27 5.48 -1.70 -6.80
N THR A 28 6.65 -1.64 -7.45
CA THR A 28 6.77 -1.50 -8.91
C THR A 28 6.15 -2.69 -9.64
N THR A 29 6.38 -3.92 -9.18
CA THR A 29 5.73 -5.11 -9.76
C THR A 29 4.22 -5.03 -9.63
N ILE A 30 3.70 -4.60 -8.48
CA ILE A 30 2.25 -4.45 -8.25
C ILE A 30 1.67 -3.36 -9.16
N ALA A 31 2.35 -2.22 -9.30
CA ALA A 31 1.95 -1.14 -10.21
C ALA A 31 1.89 -1.64 -11.67
N LYS A 32 2.94 -2.32 -12.13
CA LYS A 32 3.01 -2.89 -13.49
C LYS A 32 1.89 -3.90 -13.74
N GLN A 33 1.59 -4.77 -12.77
CA GLN A 33 0.46 -5.71 -12.86
C GLN A 33 -0.90 -5.02 -13.00
N LYS A 34 -1.02 -3.76 -12.55
CA LYS A 34 -2.22 -2.94 -12.68
C LYS A 34 -2.20 -2.00 -13.89
N GLY A 35 -1.19 -2.12 -14.76
CA GLY A 35 -1.02 -1.32 -15.96
C GLY A 35 -0.48 0.09 -15.70
N VAL A 36 0.19 0.30 -14.57
CA VAL A 36 0.73 1.60 -14.16
C VAL A 36 2.25 1.57 -14.26
N ILE A 37 2.81 2.56 -14.97
CA ILE A 37 4.25 2.65 -15.27
C ILE A 37 4.89 3.77 -14.45
N ASP A 38 4.30 4.97 -14.47
CA ASP A 38 4.72 6.11 -13.67
C ASP A 38 3.81 6.24 -12.45
N PHE A 39 4.39 6.32 -11.25
CA PHE A 39 3.61 6.49 -10.03
C PHE A 39 4.46 7.08 -8.90
N LYS A 40 3.80 7.81 -7.99
CA LYS A 40 4.37 8.23 -6.70
C LYS A 40 3.87 7.33 -5.59
N VAL A 41 4.79 6.85 -4.76
CA VAL A 41 4.47 6.00 -3.60
C VAL A 41 4.32 6.87 -2.35
N SER A 42 3.23 6.69 -1.62
CA SER A 42 3.05 7.18 -0.26
C SER A 42 2.89 6.00 0.69
N ILE A 43 3.66 5.97 1.76
CA ILE A 43 3.66 4.89 2.77
C ILE A 43 3.01 5.43 4.04
N GLY A 44 2.15 4.62 4.66
CA GLY A 44 1.53 4.92 5.95
C GLY A 44 1.51 3.70 6.86
N GLU A 45 1.75 3.90 8.14
CA GLU A 45 1.67 2.85 9.16
C GLU A 45 0.26 2.81 9.76
N VAL A 46 -0.38 1.65 9.74
CA VAL A 46 -1.71 1.45 10.30
C VAL A 46 -1.58 0.83 11.69
N HIS A 47 -2.04 1.56 12.70
CA HIS A 47 -2.09 1.10 14.09
C HIS A 47 -3.54 0.76 14.49
N SER A 48 -3.73 -0.28 15.30
CA SER A 48 -5.06 -0.64 15.78
C SER A 48 -5.55 0.33 16.86
N ALA A 49 -6.75 0.88 16.70
CA ALA A 49 -7.33 1.85 17.63
C ALA A 49 -8.02 1.22 18.86
N LYS A 50 -8.16 -0.12 18.93
CA LYS A 50 -9.07 -0.77 19.90
C LYS A 50 -8.48 -1.11 21.29
N ARG A 51 -7.21 -0.81 21.60
CA ARG A 51 -6.60 -1.07 22.94
C ARG A 51 -5.58 0.02 23.31
N PRO A 52 -5.36 0.30 24.61
CA PRO A 52 -4.41 1.34 25.08
C PRO A 52 -2.96 1.09 24.65
N GLU A 53 -2.59 -0.15 24.31
CA GLU A 53 -1.37 -0.45 23.57
C GLU A 53 -1.63 -0.33 22.06
N ARG A 54 -1.20 0.77 21.43
CA ARG A 54 -1.26 0.96 19.95
C ARG A 54 -0.34 -0.03 19.23
N LYS A 55 -0.77 -1.28 19.11
CA LYS A 55 0.00 -2.30 18.39
C LYS A 55 -0.08 -2.03 16.89
N PHE A 56 1.09 -1.87 16.27
CA PHE A 56 1.25 -1.77 14.82
C PHE A 56 0.57 -2.96 14.14
N LYS A 57 -0.18 -2.68 13.06
CA LYS A 57 -0.97 -3.70 12.36
C LYS A 57 -0.35 -4.06 11.01
N HIS A 58 -0.11 -3.07 10.16
CA HIS A 58 0.47 -3.26 8.83
C HIS A 58 0.89 -1.94 8.20
N PHE A 59 1.69 -2.02 7.14
CA PHE A 59 1.96 -0.91 6.23
C PHE A 59 0.87 -0.81 5.16
N HIS A 60 0.49 0.42 4.84
CA HIS A 60 -0.39 0.79 3.75
C HIS A 60 0.38 1.65 2.74
N TYR A 61 0.21 1.36 1.45
CA TYR A 61 0.87 2.09 0.37
C TYR A 61 -0.18 2.63 -0.59
N ILE A 62 0.00 3.88 -1.03
CA ILE A 62 -0.81 4.51 -2.07
C ILE A 62 0.12 4.82 -3.24
N LEU A 63 -0.13 4.21 -4.39
CA LEU A 63 0.59 4.48 -5.63
C LEU A 63 -0.29 5.40 -6.49
N ASN A 64 0.06 6.67 -6.56
CA ASN A 64 -0.64 7.69 -7.34
C ASN A 64 -0.08 7.76 -8.77
N TYR A 65 -0.92 7.70 -9.81
CA TYR A 65 -0.52 7.67 -11.22
C TYR A 65 -1.39 8.53 -12.14
#